data_AF-A0A4Q3FPB6-F1
#
_entry.id   AF-A0A4Q3FPB6-F1
#
_cell.length_a   1.000
_cell.length_b   1.000
_cell.length_c   1.000
_cell.angle_alpha   90.00
_cell.angle_beta   90.00
_cell.angle_gamma   90.00
#
_symmetry.space_group_name_H-M   'P 1'
#
loop_
_entity.id
_entity.type
_entity.pdbx_description
1 polymer ?
#
loop_
_entity_poly.entity_id
_entity_poly.type
_entity_poly.pdbx_seq_one_letter_code
_entity_poly.pdbx_strand_id
1 'polypeptide(L)'
;MLRTTFMPPIQGYHFSNSDIKWELHPGGPHGENLCGGMVYSALDHHYARKPIPKDSDPPPVRTPLNAHIYSRQVSAHAYTVPRLMRSTIFFMFHQLYVDSVASEYDLIRRSIVANRPVPLFLIKLGAFTGHHVLVSACQSSPSPGGPILELYDPNNENTTTFIHAHPSTKRFTISASNATDYQIRGFFVDRNYRLKPPPDFPKPAPPPGPSPPAPPGPLP
;
A
#
# COMPACT_ATOMS: atom_id res chain seq x y z
N MET A 1 -1.52 -13.79 -16.54
CA MET A 1 -2.22 -13.32 -15.32
C MET A 1 -3.45 -12.54 -15.73
N LEU A 2 -4.52 -12.60 -14.94
CA LEU A 2 -5.65 -11.67 -15.02
C LEU A 2 -5.19 -10.37 -14.38
N ARG A 3 -5.52 -9.22 -14.98
CA ARG A 3 -5.01 -7.92 -14.55
C ARG A 3 -6.10 -6.87 -14.64
N THR A 4 -6.03 -5.90 -13.73
CA THR A 4 -6.84 -4.68 -13.76
C THR A 4 -6.16 -3.56 -14.56
N THR A 5 -6.85 -2.45 -14.74
CA THR A 5 -6.28 -1.22 -15.30
C THR A 5 -5.40 -0.46 -14.32
N PHE A 6 -5.29 -0.89 -13.06
CA PHE A 6 -4.41 -0.24 -12.08
C PHE A 6 -2.95 -0.64 -12.31
N MET A 7 -2.09 0.35 -12.54
CA MET A 7 -0.65 0.16 -12.78
C MET A 7 0.18 0.67 -11.58
N PRO A 8 0.79 -0.20 -10.76
CA PRO A 8 1.54 0.21 -9.57
C PRO A 8 2.58 1.33 -9.80
N PRO A 9 3.45 1.26 -10.84
CA PRO A 9 4.47 2.29 -11.02
C PRO A 9 3.93 3.67 -11.47
N ILE A 10 2.66 3.75 -11.88
CA ILE A 10 2.05 4.98 -12.42
C ILE A 10 0.98 5.53 -11.46
N GLN A 11 0.24 4.65 -10.80
CA GLN A 11 -0.94 4.98 -10.00
C GLN A 11 -0.76 4.68 -8.51
N GLY A 12 0.39 4.16 -8.11
CA GLY A 12 0.85 4.13 -6.71
C GLY A 12 1.63 5.39 -6.35
N TYR A 13 1.73 5.69 -5.05
CA TYR A 13 2.55 6.81 -4.58
C TYR A 13 4.04 6.55 -4.85
N HIS A 14 4.77 7.64 -5.10
CA HIS A 14 6.19 7.63 -5.45
C HIS A 14 7.13 7.90 -4.26
N PHE A 15 6.58 7.95 -3.04
CA PHE A 15 7.31 8.06 -1.78
C PHE A 15 7.08 6.81 -0.93
N SER A 16 8.03 6.48 -0.05
CA SER A 16 7.94 5.30 0.79
C SER A 16 6.95 5.48 1.93
N ASN A 17 6.27 4.39 2.28
CA ASN A 17 5.43 4.31 3.48
C ASN A 17 6.21 4.57 4.78
N SER A 18 7.52 4.31 4.80
CA SER A 18 8.36 4.58 5.97
C SER A 18 8.60 6.08 6.17
N ASP A 19 8.49 6.89 5.11
CA ASP A 19 8.84 8.31 5.15
C ASP A 19 7.62 9.20 5.47
N ILE A 20 6.41 8.71 5.22
CA ILE A 20 5.18 9.47 5.50
C ILE A 20 4.84 9.46 6.99
N LYS A 21 4.75 10.68 7.55
CA LYS A 21 4.46 10.93 8.96
C LYS A 21 3.00 11.31 9.18
N TRP A 22 2.51 11.10 10.40
CA TRP A 22 1.20 11.55 10.84
C TRP A 22 1.27 12.13 12.25
N GLU A 23 0.30 12.98 12.56
CA GLU A 23 0.12 13.60 13.87
C GLU A 23 -1.37 13.83 14.11
N LEU A 24 -1.87 13.44 15.28
CA LEU A 24 -3.29 13.55 15.61
C LEU A 24 -3.76 15.02 15.79
N HIS A 25 -3.00 15.80 16.54
CA HIS A 25 -3.19 17.24 16.78
C HIS A 25 -1.83 17.91 17.02
N PRO A 26 -1.68 19.24 16.90
CA PRO A 26 -0.36 19.87 17.05
C PRO A 26 0.25 19.56 18.41
N GLY A 27 1.47 19.05 18.43
CA GLY A 27 2.18 18.59 19.63
C GLY A 27 1.67 17.26 20.19
N GLY A 28 0.83 16.54 19.45
CA GLY A 28 0.16 15.32 19.89
C GLY A 28 0.90 14.02 19.55
N PRO A 29 0.22 12.87 19.76
CA PRO A 29 0.69 11.59 19.28
C PRO A 29 1.00 11.63 17.78
N HIS A 30 2.16 11.11 17.42
CA HIS A 30 2.67 11.07 16.07
C HIS A 30 3.29 9.71 15.76
N GLY A 31 3.50 9.45 14.48
CA GLY A 31 4.15 8.24 14.01
C GLY A 31 4.32 8.24 12.50
N GLU A 32 4.63 7.07 11.98
CA GLU A 32 4.90 6.81 10.56
C GLU A 32 4.04 5.62 10.09
N ASN A 33 4.24 5.18 8.84
CA ASN A 33 3.67 3.97 8.26
C ASN A 33 2.15 4.03 7.98
N LEU A 34 1.77 4.86 7.00
CA LEU A 34 0.40 4.99 6.50
C LEU A 34 0.02 4.03 5.34
N CYS A 35 0.48 2.78 5.36
CA CYS A 35 0.32 1.83 4.25
C CYS A 35 -1.14 1.61 3.82
N GLY A 36 -2.07 1.50 4.78
CA GLY A 36 -3.50 1.33 4.52
C GLY A 36 -4.10 2.60 3.91
N GLY A 37 -3.66 3.76 4.39
CA GLY A 37 -4.02 5.06 3.85
C GLY A 37 -3.54 5.25 2.42
N MET A 38 -2.29 4.88 2.13
CA MET A 38 -1.71 4.96 0.79
C MET A 38 -2.44 4.04 -0.18
N VAL A 39 -2.72 2.79 0.20
CA VAL A 39 -3.49 1.84 -0.61
C VAL A 39 -4.89 2.35 -0.91
N TYR A 40 -5.63 2.78 0.11
CA TYR A 40 -6.99 3.28 -0.06
C TYR A 40 -7.02 4.55 -0.91
N SER A 41 -6.10 5.48 -0.65
CA SER A 41 -6.03 6.74 -1.39
C SER A 41 -5.63 6.52 -2.85
N ALA A 42 -4.64 5.67 -3.14
CA ALA A 42 -4.29 5.31 -4.52
C ALA A 42 -5.48 4.71 -5.27
N LEU A 43 -6.28 3.88 -4.59
CA LEU A 43 -7.51 3.32 -5.14
C LEU A 43 -8.61 4.38 -5.34
N ASP A 44 -8.71 5.36 -4.44
CA ASP A 44 -9.61 6.52 -4.59
C ASP A 44 -9.24 7.35 -5.83
N HIS A 45 -7.95 7.60 -6.07
CA HIS A 45 -7.46 8.24 -7.30
C HIS A 45 -7.82 7.45 -8.55
N HIS A 46 -7.57 6.13 -8.53
CA HIS A 46 -7.86 5.23 -9.65
C HIS A 46 -9.35 5.28 -10.04
N TYR A 47 -10.26 5.08 -9.09
CA TYR A 47 -11.69 5.07 -9.37
C TYR A 47 -12.27 6.46 -9.67
N ALA A 48 -11.70 7.52 -9.08
CA ALA A 48 -12.07 8.89 -9.42
C ALA A 48 -11.50 9.36 -10.77
N ARG A 49 -10.65 8.56 -11.42
CA ARG A 49 -9.88 8.93 -12.63
C ARG A 49 -9.09 10.22 -12.44
N LYS A 50 -8.58 10.45 -11.23
CA LYS A 50 -7.70 11.56 -10.91
C LYS A 50 -6.25 11.06 -10.88
N PRO A 51 -5.28 11.83 -11.43
CA PRO A 51 -3.87 11.45 -11.35
C PRO A 51 -3.44 11.39 -9.88
N ILE A 52 -2.58 10.43 -9.54
CA ILE A 52 -1.92 10.40 -8.24
C ILE A 52 -0.86 11.53 -8.20
N PRO A 53 -0.61 12.16 -7.03
CA PRO A 53 0.49 13.10 -6.87
C PRO A 53 1.82 12.47 -7.30
N LYS A 54 2.62 13.22 -8.06
CA LYS A 54 3.87 12.74 -8.66
C LYS A 54 5.09 12.98 -7.78
N ASP A 55 4.92 13.71 -6.69
CA ASP A 55 5.99 14.04 -5.75
C ASP A 55 6.55 12.76 -5.12
N SER A 56 7.88 12.64 -5.13
CA SER A 56 8.61 11.56 -4.46
C SER A 56 8.88 11.87 -2.99
N ASP A 57 8.64 13.11 -2.56
CA ASP A 57 8.67 13.49 -1.15
C ASP A 57 7.28 13.26 -0.53
N PRO A 58 7.20 12.69 0.68
CA PRO A 58 5.92 12.52 1.35
C PRO A 58 5.31 13.88 1.68
N PRO A 59 3.97 14.01 1.63
CA PRO A 59 3.31 15.26 1.96
C PRO A 59 3.58 15.65 3.41
N PRO A 60 3.92 16.93 3.69
CA PRO A 60 4.09 17.40 5.06
C PRO A 60 2.85 17.12 5.89
N VAL A 61 3.07 16.84 7.19
CA VAL A 61 1.98 16.49 8.11
C VAL A 61 0.91 17.59 8.12
N ARG A 62 -0.36 17.17 8.19
CA ARG A 62 -1.55 18.06 8.18
C ARG A 62 -1.83 18.81 6.87
N THR A 63 -1.02 18.65 5.82
CA THR A 63 -1.42 19.12 4.48
C THR A 63 -2.66 18.35 3.99
N PRO A 64 -3.44 18.87 3.02
CA PRO A 64 -4.63 18.18 2.53
C PRO A 64 -4.39 16.73 2.06
N LEU A 65 -3.25 16.48 1.39
CA LEU A 65 -2.86 15.13 0.96
C LEU A 65 -2.53 14.22 2.14
N ASN A 66 -1.70 14.68 3.07
CA ASN A 66 -1.36 13.94 4.28
C ASN A 66 -2.62 13.61 5.11
N ALA A 67 -3.47 14.60 5.36
CA ALA A 67 -4.71 14.42 6.12
C ALA A 67 -5.68 13.46 5.44
N HIS A 68 -5.75 13.49 4.11
CA HIS A 68 -6.53 12.52 3.35
C HIS A 68 -5.97 11.11 3.54
N ILE A 69 -4.68 10.87 3.28
CA ILE A 69 -4.04 9.56 3.45
C ILE A 69 -4.22 9.06 4.90
N TYR A 70 -4.01 9.90 5.90
CA TYR A 70 -4.23 9.55 7.31
C TYR A 70 -5.68 9.15 7.60
N SER A 71 -6.66 9.92 7.11
CA SER A 71 -8.09 9.56 7.24
C SER A 71 -8.40 8.20 6.61
N ARG A 72 -7.74 7.86 5.50
CA ARG A 72 -7.85 6.55 4.86
C ARG A 72 -7.17 5.44 5.66
N GLN A 73 -6.06 5.71 6.33
CA GLN A 73 -5.41 4.77 7.24
C GLN A 73 -6.37 4.35 8.36
N VAL A 74 -7.02 5.32 9.00
CA VAL A 74 -8.00 5.06 10.07
C VAL A 74 -9.15 4.20 9.54
N SER A 75 -9.61 4.48 8.31
CA SER A 75 -10.67 3.70 7.65
C SER A 75 -10.27 2.24 7.41
N ALA A 76 -9.05 2.00 6.92
CA ALA A 76 -8.53 0.65 6.68
C ALA A 76 -8.38 -0.13 8.00
N HIS A 77 -7.83 0.51 9.03
CA HIS A 77 -7.61 -0.09 10.34
C HIS A 77 -8.88 -0.46 11.10
N ALA A 78 -10.00 0.23 10.85
CA ALA A 78 -11.29 -0.11 11.44
C ALA A 78 -11.72 -1.56 11.15
N TYR A 79 -11.26 -2.15 10.05
CA TYR A 79 -11.53 -3.54 9.69
C TYR A 79 -10.34 -4.48 9.96
N THR A 80 -9.12 -4.06 9.64
CA THR A 80 -7.97 -4.96 9.64
C THR A 80 -7.41 -5.24 11.03
N VAL A 81 -7.42 -4.27 11.94
CA VAL A 81 -6.89 -4.44 13.31
C VAL A 81 -7.67 -5.49 14.11
N PRO A 82 -9.01 -5.45 14.21
CA PRO A 82 -9.76 -6.50 14.92
C PRO A 82 -9.52 -7.89 14.34
N ARG A 83 -9.42 -8.00 13.00
CA ARG A 83 -9.16 -9.27 12.31
C ARG A 83 -7.76 -9.80 12.59
N LEU A 84 -6.74 -8.94 12.56
CA LEU A 84 -5.36 -9.30 12.92
C LEU A 84 -5.25 -9.76 14.38
N MET A 85 -5.91 -9.07 15.31
CA MET A 85 -5.93 -9.43 16.73
C MET A 85 -6.48 -10.84 16.91
N ARG A 86 -7.62 -11.15 16.29
CA ARG A 86 -8.22 -12.49 16.30
C ARG A 86 -7.24 -13.55 15.77
N SER A 87 -6.63 -13.31 14.61
CA SER A 87 -5.70 -14.27 14.00
C SER A 87 -4.43 -14.51 14.81
N THR A 88 -3.97 -13.51 15.57
CA THR A 88 -2.74 -13.60 16.37
C THR A 88 -2.98 -14.30 17.70
N ILE A 89 -4.05 -13.97 18.41
CA ILE A 89 -4.36 -14.53 19.76
C ILE A 89 -4.64 -16.03 19.71
N PHE A 90 -5.24 -16.54 18.63
CA PHE A 90 -5.57 -17.96 18.49
C PHE A 90 -4.44 -18.81 17.88
N PHE A 91 -3.24 -18.25 17.65
CA PHE A 91 -2.08 -18.95 17.07
C PHE A 91 -2.39 -19.75 15.79
N MET A 92 -3.37 -19.30 15.00
CA MET A 92 -3.92 -20.02 13.84
C MET A 92 -3.03 -19.94 12.60
N PHE A 93 -1.70 -20.05 12.74
CA PHE A 93 -0.75 -19.71 11.69
C PHE A 93 -0.85 -20.57 10.44
N HIS A 94 -1.11 -21.87 10.58
CA HIS A 94 -1.35 -22.75 9.44
C HIS A 94 -2.69 -22.45 8.76
N GLN A 95 -3.71 -22.11 9.56
CA GLN A 95 -5.02 -21.78 9.03
C GLN A 95 -4.98 -20.48 8.21
N LEU A 96 -4.12 -19.52 8.60
CA LEU A 96 -3.92 -18.29 7.82
C LEU A 96 -3.49 -18.59 6.39
N TYR A 97 -2.56 -19.52 6.18
CA TYR A 97 -2.16 -19.95 4.84
C TYR A 97 -3.34 -20.56 4.08
N VAL A 98 -4.04 -21.50 4.72
CA VAL A 98 -5.18 -22.20 4.12
C VAL A 98 -6.30 -21.23 3.74
N ASP A 99 -6.70 -20.34 4.63
CA ASP A 99 -7.75 -19.35 4.39
C ASP A 99 -7.35 -18.41 3.24
N SER A 100 -6.07 -18.01 3.17
CA SER A 100 -5.53 -17.15 2.11
C SER A 100 -5.72 -17.78 0.73
N VAL A 101 -5.33 -19.06 0.58
CA VAL A 101 -5.40 -19.75 -0.72
C VAL A 101 -6.81 -20.26 -1.04
N ALA A 102 -7.56 -20.73 -0.04
CA ALA A 102 -8.83 -21.42 -0.25
C ALA A 102 -10.04 -20.46 -0.32
N SER A 103 -9.96 -19.31 0.35
CA SER A 103 -11.13 -18.39 0.46
C SER A 103 -10.83 -16.99 -0.03
N GLU A 104 -9.70 -16.39 0.37
CA GLU A 104 -9.38 -15.00 0.03
C GLU A 104 -8.94 -14.88 -1.44
N TYR A 105 -8.23 -15.88 -1.97
CA TYR A 105 -7.80 -15.91 -3.37
C TYR A 105 -8.97 -15.89 -4.36
N ASP A 106 -10.06 -16.61 -4.07
CA ASP A 106 -11.25 -16.61 -4.95
C ASP A 106 -11.98 -15.26 -4.94
N LEU A 107 -11.95 -14.53 -3.83
CA LEU A 107 -12.47 -13.16 -3.77
C LEU A 107 -11.61 -12.22 -4.63
N ILE A 108 -10.29 -12.33 -4.51
CA ILE A 108 -9.35 -11.58 -5.33
C ILE A 108 -9.61 -11.86 -6.81
N ARG A 109 -9.61 -13.13 -7.22
CA ARG A 109 -9.80 -13.53 -8.62
C ARG A 109 -11.08 -12.94 -9.21
N ARG A 110 -12.20 -13.06 -8.52
CA ARG A 110 -13.49 -12.49 -8.96
C ARG A 110 -13.43 -10.97 -9.13
N SER A 111 -12.76 -10.28 -8.22
CA SER A 111 -12.61 -8.82 -8.29
C SER A 111 -11.71 -8.40 -9.45
N ILE A 112 -10.58 -9.09 -9.67
CA ILE A 112 -9.65 -8.80 -10.76
C ILE A 112 -10.30 -9.03 -12.13
N VAL A 113 -11.09 -10.11 -12.29
CA VAL A 113 -11.90 -10.34 -13.52
C VAL A 113 -12.87 -9.19 -13.78
N ALA A 114 -13.42 -8.59 -12.73
CA ALA A 114 -14.31 -7.44 -12.83
C ALA A 114 -13.58 -6.08 -12.99
N ASN A 115 -12.27 -6.10 -13.28
CA ASN A 115 -11.41 -4.92 -13.36
C ASN A 115 -11.39 -4.08 -12.06
N ARG A 116 -11.41 -4.73 -10.90
CA ARG A 116 -11.41 -4.07 -9.58
C ARG A 116 -10.18 -4.46 -8.77
N PRO A 117 -9.20 -3.56 -8.60
CA PRO A 117 -8.06 -3.77 -7.72
C PRO A 117 -8.51 -4.01 -6.28
N VAL A 118 -7.76 -4.82 -5.53
CA VAL A 118 -8.20 -5.33 -4.22
C VAL A 118 -7.25 -4.92 -3.11
N PRO A 119 -7.68 -4.09 -2.14
CA PRO A 119 -6.93 -3.85 -0.93
C PRO A 119 -6.75 -5.14 -0.14
N LEU A 120 -5.52 -5.43 0.24
CA LEU A 120 -5.14 -6.66 0.91
C LEU A 120 -4.35 -6.33 2.17
N PHE A 121 -4.62 -7.06 3.25
CA PHE A 121 -3.82 -7.02 4.46
C PHE A 121 -2.95 -8.27 4.55
N LEU A 122 -1.63 -8.07 4.63
CA LEU A 122 -0.65 -9.12 4.83
C LEU A 122 -0.40 -9.33 6.33
N ILE A 123 -0.29 -10.60 6.75
CA ILE A 123 0.05 -10.97 8.12
C ILE A 123 1.52 -11.43 8.15
N LYS A 124 2.39 -10.59 8.71
CA LYS A 124 3.84 -10.85 8.78
C LYS A 124 4.16 -11.92 9.84
N LEU A 125 5.44 -12.29 9.95
CA LEU A 125 5.89 -13.34 10.88
C LEU A 125 5.75 -12.95 12.37
N GLY A 126 5.94 -11.66 12.69
CA GLY A 126 5.83 -11.15 14.06
C GLY A 126 4.38 -11.05 14.56
N ALA A 127 4.19 -11.15 15.87
CA ALA A 127 2.88 -10.96 16.49
C ALA A 127 2.36 -9.54 16.22
N PHE A 128 1.08 -9.41 15.85
CA PHE A 128 0.45 -8.12 15.57
C PHE A 128 1.15 -7.27 14.49
N THR A 129 1.96 -7.89 13.64
CA THR A 129 2.61 -7.22 12.52
C THR A 129 1.85 -7.50 11.22
N GLY A 130 1.51 -6.44 10.50
CA GLY A 130 0.85 -6.56 9.21
C GLY A 130 1.16 -5.39 8.30
N HIS A 131 0.66 -5.45 7.07
CA HIS A 131 0.97 -4.49 6.02
C HIS A 131 -0.14 -4.44 4.98
N HIS A 132 -0.55 -3.24 4.55
CA HIS A 132 -1.52 -3.12 3.47
C HIS A 132 -0.81 -3.03 2.12
N VAL A 133 -1.34 -3.77 1.16
CA VAL A 133 -0.93 -3.73 -0.26
C VAL A 133 -2.17 -3.69 -1.14
N LEU A 134 -2.02 -3.35 -2.41
CA LEU A 134 -3.10 -3.33 -3.38
C LEU A 134 -2.83 -4.34 -4.49
N VAL A 135 -3.70 -5.33 -4.64
CA VAL A 135 -3.59 -6.33 -5.71
C VAL A 135 -4.07 -5.75 -7.03
N SER A 136 -3.21 -5.80 -8.05
CA SER A 136 -3.50 -5.33 -9.42
C SER A 136 -3.66 -6.47 -10.41
N ALA A 137 -3.07 -7.64 -10.13
CA ALA A 137 -3.17 -8.83 -10.96
C ALA A 137 -3.16 -10.12 -10.12
N CYS A 138 -3.74 -11.19 -10.67
CA CYS A 138 -3.67 -12.52 -10.09
C CYS A 138 -3.50 -13.60 -11.16
N GLN A 139 -3.07 -14.77 -10.76
CA GLN A 139 -2.96 -15.91 -11.65
C GLN A 139 -4.35 -16.47 -12.02
N SER A 140 -4.60 -16.73 -13.30
CA SER A 140 -5.86 -17.31 -13.79
C SER A 140 -6.02 -18.79 -13.41
N SER A 141 -4.90 -19.52 -13.44
CA SER A 141 -4.78 -20.94 -13.13
C SER A 141 -3.40 -21.20 -12.52
N PRO A 142 -3.27 -22.02 -11.46
CA PRO A 142 -1.97 -22.26 -10.82
C PRO A 142 -0.95 -22.76 -11.84
N SER A 143 0.19 -22.08 -11.95
CA SER A 143 1.37 -22.57 -12.66
C SER A 143 2.49 -22.79 -11.65
N PRO A 144 3.25 -23.89 -11.76
CA PRO A 144 4.37 -24.12 -10.86
C PRO A 144 5.37 -22.96 -10.89
N GLY A 145 5.79 -22.49 -9.72
CA GLY A 145 6.92 -21.57 -9.54
C GLY A 145 6.67 -20.09 -9.92
N GLY A 146 5.49 -19.73 -10.40
CA GLY A 146 5.15 -18.33 -10.71
C GLY A 146 4.51 -17.59 -9.52
N PRO A 147 4.52 -16.25 -9.53
CA PRO A 147 3.78 -15.49 -8.53
C PRO A 147 2.28 -15.68 -8.69
N ILE A 148 1.58 -15.79 -7.57
CA ILE A 148 0.11 -15.93 -7.54
C ILE A 148 -0.59 -14.58 -7.63
N LEU A 149 0.05 -13.51 -7.13
CA LEU A 149 -0.48 -12.14 -7.12
C LEU A 149 0.60 -11.13 -7.51
N GLU A 150 0.14 -10.04 -8.12
CA GLU A 150 0.91 -8.82 -8.39
C GLU A 150 0.31 -7.64 -7.61
N LEU A 151 1.18 -6.82 -7.03
CA LEU A 151 0.84 -5.81 -6.04
C LEU A 151 1.45 -4.44 -6.36
N TYR A 152 0.73 -3.40 -5.92
CA TYR A 152 1.33 -2.18 -5.41
C TYR A 152 1.61 -2.34 -3.92
N ASP A 153 2.86 -2.14 -3.52
CA ASP A 153 3.32 -2.18 -2.14
C ASP A 153 3.89 -0.79 -1.76
N PRO A 154 3.27 -0.06 -0.82
CA PRO A 154 3.75 1.25 -0.37
C PRO A 154 5.18 1.27 0.24
N ASN A 155 5.76 0.12 0.62
CA ASN A 155 7.15 0.03 1.05
C ASN A 155 8.14 -0.16 -0.12
N ASN A 156 7.61 -0.35 -1.33
CA ASN A 156 8.36 -0.62 -2.55
C ASN A 156 7.79 0.27 -3.67
N GLU A 157 7.94 1.58 -3.51
CA GLU A 157 7.46 2.57 -4.48
C GLU A 157 8.11 2.37 -5.87
N ASN A 158 7.44 2.87 -6.91
CA ASN A 158 7.92 2.86 -8.30
C ASN A 158 8.16 1.47 -8.91
N THR A 159 7.82 0.39 -8.20
CA THR A 159 7.97 -0.97 -8.69
C THR A 159 6.71 -1.79 -8.48
N THR A 160 6.73 -2.98 -9.05
CA THR A 160 5.73 -4.01 -8.86
C THR A 160 6.26 -5.06 -7.90
N THR A 161 5.46 -5.40 -6.91
CA THR A 161 5.76 -6.45 -5.93
C THR A 161 4.93 -7.70 -6.22
N PHE A 162 5.44 -8.88 -5.88
CA PHE A 162 4.79 -10.15 -6.17
C PHE A 162 4.61 -11.00 -4.91
N ILE A 163 3.52 -11.77 -4.85
CA ILE A 163 3.33 -12.82 -3.83
C ILE A 163 3.54 -14.18 -4.47
N HIS A 164 4.41 -15.00 -3.87
CA HIS A 164 4.64 -16.40 -4.21
C HIS A 164 4.09 -17.29 -3.11
N ALA A 165 3.36 -18.35 -3.47
CA ALA A 165 2.85 -19.33 -2.51
C ALA A 165 3.78 -20.54 -2.41
N HIS A 166 4.04 -21.01 -1.18
CA HIS A 166 4.87 -22.18 -0.91
C HIS A 166 4.07 -23.23 -0.13
N PRO A 167 3.35 -24.15 -0.82
CA PRO A 167 2.50 -25.15 -0.17
C PRO A 167 3.23 -26.08 0.81
N SER A 168 4.49 -26.43 0.51
CA SER A 168 5.29 -27.33 1.35
C SER A 168 5.60 -26.73 2.73
N THR A 169 5.87 -25.43 2.79
CA THR A 169 6.16 -24.72 4.04
C THR A 169 4.94 -24.01 4.62
N LYS A 170 3.82 -23.98 3.89
CA LYS A 170 2.60 -23.22 4.22
C LYS A 170 2.90 -21.75 4.52
N ARG A 171 3.70 -21.14 3.63
CA ARG A 171 4.10 -19.72 3.70
C ARG A 171 3.92 -19.04 2.35
N PHE A 172 4.06 -17.71 2.37
CA PHE A 172 4.24 -16.93 1.17
C PHE A 172 5.52 -16.12 1.25
N THR A 173 6.11 -15.86 0.09
CA THR A 173 7.23 -14.93 -0.08
C THR A 173 6.75 -13.72 -0.85
N ILE A 174 7.14 -12.54 -0.39
CA ILE A 174 6.95 -11.28 -1.08
C ILE A 174 8.28 -10.89 -1.71
N SER A 175 8.28 -10.61 -3.01
CA SER A 175 9.47 -10.23 -3.76
C SER A 175 9.25 -8.93 -4.54
N ALA A 176 10.25 -8.06 -4.56
CA ALA A 176 10.29 -6.85 -5.37
C ALA A 176 11.69 -6.66 -5.96
N SER A 177 11.81 -6.01 -7.11
CA SER A 177 13.10 -5.87 -7.82
C SER A 177 14.15 -5.05 -7.05
N ASN A 178 13.71 -4.18 -6.15
CA ASN A 178 14.53 -3.22 -5.40
C ASN A 178 14.58 -3.51 -3.90
N ALA A 179 14.10 -4.66 -3.44
CA ALA A 179 14.06 -4.98 -2.02
C ALA A 179 14.34 -6.45 -1.73
N THR A 180 14.78 -6.71 -0.51
CA THR A 180 14.98 -8.06 -0.01
C THR A 180 13.63 -8.75 0.17
N ASP A 181 13.54 -9.97 -0.35
CA ASP A 181 12.37 -10.82 -0.17
C ASP A 181 12.07 -11.05 1.31
N TYR A 182 10.78 -11.10 1.66
CA TYR A 182 10.34 -11.38 3.01
C TYR A 182 9.15 -12.35 3.05
N GLN A 183 9.00 -13.06 4.17
CA GLN A 183 7.95 -14.05 4.34
C GLN A 183 6.75 -13.51 5.11
N ILE A 184 5.58 -14.02 4.77
CA ILE A 184 4.32 -13.78 5.48
C ILE A 184 3.61 -15.10 5.81
N ARG A 185 2.73 -15.06 6.82
CA ARG A 185 1.90 -16.20 7.26
C ARG A 185 0.67 -16.40 6.38
N GLY A 186 0.14 -15.30 5.86
CA GLY A 186 -1.07 -15.27 5.06
C GLY A 186 -1.50 -13.85 4.79
N PHE A 187 -2.65 -13.72 4.15
CA PHE A 187 -3.25 -12.45 3.80
C PHE A 187 -4.77 -12.57 3.82
N PHE A 188 -5.45 -11.43 3.83
CA PHE A 188 -6.89 -11.40 3.62
C PHE A 188 -7.33 -10.11 2.93
N VAL A 189 -8.44 -10.20 2.18
CA VAL A 189 -9.05 -9.04 1.54
C VAL A 189 -9.54 -8.07 2.60
N ASP A 190 -9.16 -6.81 2.47
CA ASP A 190 -9.75 -5.73 3.25
C ASP A 190 -11.07 -5.29 2.59
N ARG A 191 -12.17 -5.59 3.27
CA ARG A 191 -13.54 -5.44 2.76
C ARG A 191 -14.15 -4.08 3.10
N ASN A 192 -13.42 -3.23 3.83
CA ASN A 192 -13.94 -1.95 4.31
C ASN A 192 -13.69 -0.79 3.34
N TYR A 193 -13.06 -1.05 2.20
CA TYR A 193 -12.85 -0.02 1.20
C TYR A 193 -14.19 0.54 0.71
N ARG A 194 -14.33 1.85 0.79
CA ARG A 194 -15.42 2.65 0.21
C ARG A 194 -14.79 3.85 -0.45
N LEU A 195 -15.15 4.10 -1.72
CA LEU A 195 -14.61 5.22 -2.48
C LEU A 195 -14.80 6.53 -1.71
N LYS A 196 -13.69 7.23 -1.48
CA LYS A 196 -13.68 8.60 -0.94
C LYS A 196 -12.89 9.45 -1.93
N PRO A 197 -13.55 10.17 -2.86
CA PRO A 197 -12.85 10.92 -3.90
C PRO A 197 -11.76 11.81 -3.29
N PRO A 198 -10.54 11.82 -3.85
CA PRO A 198 -9.48 12.65 -3.32
C PRO A 198 -9.86 14.12 -3.56
N PRO A 199 -9.63 15.00 -2.57
CA PRO A 199 -9.83 16.43 -2.75
C PRO A 199 -8.85 16.95 -3.82
N ASP A 200 -9.12 18.13 -4.35
CA ASP A 200 -8.15 18.77 -5.23
C ASP A 200 -6.98 19.25 -4.38
N PHE A 201 -5.84 18.62 -4.57
CA PHE A 201 -4.62 19.00 -3.86
C PHE A 201 -4.04 20.24 -4.53
N PRO A 202 -3.59 21.25 -3.75
CA PRO A 202 -2.82 22.35 -4.31
C PRO A 202 -1.66 21.79 -5.12
N LYS A 203 -1.35 22.40 -6.28
CA LYS A 203 -0.13 22.04 -7.00
C LYS A 203 1.07 22.25 -6.07
N PRO A 204 2.08 21.38 -6.10
CA PRO A 204 3.34 21.64 -5.42
C PRO A 204 3.84 23.04 -5.78
N ALA A 205 4.29 23.79 -4.78
CA ALA A 205 4.94 25.07 -5.04
C ALA A 205 6.17 24.79 -5.94
N PRO A 206 6.45 25.63 -6.95
CA PRO A 206 7.67 25.49 -7.73
C PRO A 206 8.88 25.48 -6.78
N PRO A 207 9.95 24.73 -7.12
CA PRO A 207 11.16 24.75 -6.31
C PRO A 207 11.65 26.20 -6.16
N PRO A 208 12.25 26.56 -5.02
CA PRO A 208 12.82 27.89 -4.84
C PRO A 208 13.77 28.16 -6.00
N GLY A 209 13.56 29.29 -6.70
CA GLY A 209 14.44 29.72 -7.77
C GLY A 209 15.88 29.85 -7.25
N PRO A 210 16.90 29.78 -8.13
CA PRO A 210 18.27 29.98 -7.73
C PRO A 210 18.39 31.30 -6.96
N SER A 211 19.06 31.26 -5.80
CA SER A 211 19.36 32.46 -5.03
C SER A 211 19.99 33.50 -5.96
N PRO A 212 19.56 34.77 -5.91
CA PRO A 212 20.18 35.81 -6.71
C PRO A 212 21.70 35.82 -6.42
N PRO A 213 22.54 36.02 -7.45
CA PRO A 213 23.98 36.06 -7.25
C PRO A 213 24.33 37.09 -6.18
N ALA A 214 25.27 36.73 -5.31
CA ALA A 214 25.76 37.66 -4.30
C ALA A 214 26.22 38.96 -4.99
N PRO A 215 25.91 40.14 -4.42
CA PRO A 215 26.37 41.40 -4.99
C PRO A 215 27.90 41.37 -5.11
N PRO A 216 28.47 41.92 -6.20
CA PRO A 216 29.91 41.99 -6.36
C PRO A 216 30.51 42.69 -5.14
N GLY A 217 31.49 42.03 -4.51
CA GLY A 217 32.24 42.61 -3.40
C GLY A 217 32.94 43.90 -3.83
N PRO A 218 33.23 44.81 -2.89
CA PRO A 218 33.93 46.06 -3.21
C PRO A 218 35.28 45.76 -3.88
N LEU A 219 35.55 46.46 -4.98
CA LEU A 219 36.82 46.40 -5.70
C LEU A 219 37.96 46.95 -4.83
N PRO A 220 39.19 46.41 -4.96
CA PRO A 220 40.37 46.81 -4.19
C PRO A 220 40.83 48.24 -4.50
#